data_AF-A0A2Z2MM72-F1
#
_entry.id   AF-A0A2Z2MM72-F1
#
_cell.length_a   1.000
_cell.length_b   1.000
_cell.length_c   1.000
_cell.angle_alpha   90.00
_cell.angle_beta   90.00
_cell.angle_gamma   90.00
#
_symmetry.space_group_name_H-M   'P 1'
#
loop_
_entity.id
_entity.type
_entity.pdbx_description
1 polymer ?
#
loop_
_entity_poly.entity_id
_entity_poly.type
_entity_poly.pdbx_seq_one_letter_code
_entity_poly.pdbx_strand_id
1 'polypeptide(L)'
;MEVMAGIMRDRILALLKDGKRIDDRGLEEYRDLDIKVNVIEKAEGSAWVRLGNTQVLVGIKVDMGEPFPDLPDRGVITTNVELVPLASPSFEPGPPDENAIELARVVDRGIRESQAVELEKLVIVPGKLVRVVFIDVHVLDHDGNLLDATGIGAIAALLSTKMPKVVYNEETDEVEVLDEYEPLPVRRVPIPVTFAKIGQNLLVDPNLDEEMVMDGRITITTDENAMISSVQKSESGSFKLEEVMYAVDTAIKKAAELREKVLEAVKAE
;
A
#
# COMPACT_ATOMS: atom_id res chain seq x y z
N MET A 1 -1.51 30.61 -3.54
CA MET A 1 -1.31 29.20 -3.94
C MET A 1 -1.80 28.95 -5.37
N GLU A 2 -3.02 29.38 -5.72
CA GLU A 2 -3.62 29.19 -7.06
C GLU A 2 -2.76 29.66 -8.25
N VAL A 3 -2.12 30.83 -8.14
CA VAL A 3 -1.24 31.38 -9.20
C VAL A 3 0.06 30.56 -9.37
N MET A 4 0.61 30.03 -8.28
CA MET A 4 1.81 29.17 -8.32
C MET A 4 1.50 27.81 -8.95
N ALA A 5 0.33 27.24 -8.62
CA ALA A 5 -0.15 26.01 -9.24
C ALA A 5 -0.36 26.17 -10.75
N GLY A 6 -0.87 27.31 -11.21
CA GLY A 6 -1.04 27.60 -12.64
C GLY A 6 0.28 27.64 -13.43
N ILE A 7 1.29 28.38 -12.94
CA ILE A 7 2.60 28.48 -13.60
C ILE A 7 3.31 27.12 -13.63
N MET A 8 3.24 26.37 -12.52
CA MET A 8 3.81 25.03 -12.42
C MET A 8 3.14 24.08 -13.41
N ARG A 9 1.80 24.13 -13.51
CA ARG A 9 1.04 23.33 -14.46
C ARG A 9 1.43 23.61 -15.91
N ASP A 10 1.55 24.88 -16.29
CA ASP A 10 1.97 25.26 -17.65
C ASP A 10 3.38 24.77 -17.97
N ARG A 11 4.29 24.85 -16.99
CA ARG A 11 5.65 24.32 -17.12
C ARG A 11 5.67 22.81 -17.30
N ILE A 12 4.93 22.06 -16.46
CA ILE A 12 4.85 20.60 -16.54
C ILE A 12 4.24 20.18 -17.87
N LEU A 13 3.14 20.81 -18.30
CA LEU A 13 2.53 20.54 -19.60
C LEU A 13 3.46 20.84 -20.78
N ALA A 14 4.30 21.88 -20.69
CA ALA A 14 5.29 22.18 -21.71
C ALA A 14 6.37 21.10 -21.80
N LEU A 15 6.89 20.63 -20.66
CA LEU A 15 7.88 19.55 -20.62
C LEU A 15 7.31 18.23 -21.14
N LEU A 16 6.06 17.91 -20.78
CA LEU A 16 5.40 16.68 -21.22
C LEU A 16 5.15 16.65 -22.73
N LYS A 17 4.99 17.81 -23.39
CA LYS A 17 4.93 17.86 -24.87
C LYS A 17 6.23 17.40 -25.52
N ASP A 18 7.35 17.60 -24.85
CA ASP A 18 8.67 17.13 -25.29
C ASP A 18 9.02 15.74 -24.73
N GLY A 19 8.06 15.07 -24.06
CA GLY A 19 8.25 13.76 -23.45
C GLY A 19 9.17 13.76 -22.22
N LYS A 20 9.32 14.91 -21.55
CA LYS A 20 10.20 15.08 -20.38
C LYS A 20 9.39 15.34 -19.12
N ARG A 21 9.91 14.85 -17.99
CA ARG A 21 9.44 15.19 -16.65
C ARG A 21 10.32 16.23 -16.00
N ILE A 22 9.85 16.80 -14.89
CA ILE A 22 10.56 17.86 -14.14
C ILE A 22 11.88 17.36 -13.54
N ASP A 23 11.94 16.06 -13.27
CA ASP A 23 13.05 15.32 -12.67
C ASP A 23 13.77 14.42 -13.70
N ASP A 24 13.60 14.70 -14.99
CA ASP A 24 14.23 14.02 -16.14
C ASP A 24 13.89 12.51 -16.30
N ARG A 25 12.96 11.96 -15.51
CA ARG A 25 12.47 10.58 -15.64
C ARG A 25 11.64 10.37 -16.90
N GLY A 26 11.59 9.11 -17.36
CA GLY A 26 10.60 8.64 -18.32
C GLY A 26 9.17 8.64 -17.77
N LEU A 27 8.18 8.57 -18.67
CA LEU A 27 6.75 8.56 -18.30
C LEU A 27 6.35 7.30 -17.50
N GLU A 28 7.04 6.18 -17.71
CA GLU A 28 6.78 4.90 -17.03
C GLU A 28 7.81 4.58 -15.92
N GLU A 29 8.64 5.55 -15.54
CA GLU A 29 9.77 5.35 -14.65
C GLU A 29 9.43 5.75 -13.21
N TYR A 30 9.67 4.84 -12.27
CA TYR A 30 9.57 5.09 -10.82
C TYR A 30 10.77 5.88 -10.31
N ARG A 31 10.57 6.65 -9.25
CA ARG A 31 11.66 7.17 -8.40
C ARG A 31 12.41 6.02 -7.74
N ASP A 32 13.58 6.33 -7.22
CA ASP A 32 14.37 5.40 -6.42
C ASP A 32 13.53 4.84 -5.27
N LEU A 33 13.48 3.51 -5.21
CA LEU A 33 12.74 2.76 -4.19
C LEU A 33 13.71 2.07 -3.24
N ASP A 34 13.56 2.37 -1.97
CA ASP A 34 14.34 1.80 -0.86
C ASP A 34 13.34 1.17 0.14
N ILE A 35 13.54 -0.11 0.46
CA ILE A 35 12.66 -0.89 1.33
C ILE A 35 13.51 -1.51 2.41
N LYS A 36 13.14 -1.28 3.67
CA LYS A 36 13.77 -1.90 4.83
C LYS A 36 12.69 -2.52 5.69
N VAL A 37 12.76 -3.83 5.86
CA VAL A 37 11.83 -4.58 6.71
C VAL A 37 12.34 -4.66 8.15
N ASN A 38 11.46 -5.01 9.08
CA ASN A 38 11.72 -5.20 10.51
C ASN A 38 12.45 -4.03 11.21
N VAL A 39 12.17 -2.81 10.75
CA VAL A 39 12.73 -1.57 11.32
C VAL A 39 12.14 -1.21 12.70
N ILE A 40 10.98 -1.78 13.06
CA ILE A 40 10.34 -1.64 14.39
C ILE A 40 10.40 -3.00 15.09
N GLU A 41 11.36 -3.18 16.00
CA GLU A 41 11.57 -4.43 16.74
C GLU A 41 10.37 -4.89 17.59
N LYS A 42 9.50 -3.96 17.99
CA LYS A 42 8.32 -4.24 18.83
C LYS A 42 7.07 -4.65 18.04
N ALA A 43 7.09 -4.46 16.73
CA ALA A 43 6.01 -4.89 15.85
C ALA A 43 6.29 -6.34 15.43
N GLU A 44 5.24 -7.14 15.24
CA GLU A 44 5.40 -8.52 14.74
C GLU A 44 5.96 -8.52 13.31
N GLY A 45 5.69 -7.47 12.54
CA GLY A 45 6.35 -7.16 11.27
C GLY A 45 6.37 -5.67 11.04
N SER A 46 7.30 -5.17 10.24
CA SER A 46 7.33 -3.75 9.88
C SER A 46 8.08 -3.52 8.58
N ALA A 47 7.80 -2.39 7.93
CA ALA A 47 8.56 -1.95 6.77
C ALA A 47 8.63 -0.43 6.72
N TRP A 48 9.82 0.10 6.50
CA TRP A 48 10.03 1.47 6.05
C TRP A 48 10.24 1.45 4.54
N VAL A 49 9.46 2.25 3.83
CA VAL A 49 9.54 2.39 2.38
C VAL A 49 9.79 3.85 2.05
N ARG A 50 10.78 4.07 1.19
CA ARG A 50 11.07 5.38 0.62
C ARG A 50 11.00 5.30 -0.89
N LEU A 51 10.10 6.08 -1.48
CA LEU A 51 9.89 6.23 -2.91
C LEU A 51 10.23 7.67 -3.31
N GLY A 52 11.45 7.89 -3.79
CA GLY A 52 12.03 9.23 -3.89
C GLY A 52 12.16 9.86 -2.51
N ASN A 53 11.43 10.95 -2.25
CA ASN A 53 11.37 11.54 -0.91
C ASN A 53 10.12 11.12 -0.12
N THR A 54 9.12 10.49 -0.77
CA THR A 54 7.95 9.97 -0.07
C THR A 54 8.38 8.83 0.85
N GLN A 55 8.03 8.93 2.13
CA GLN A 55 8.40 7.96 3.14
C GLN A 55 7.18 7.50 3.90
N VAL A 56 7.05 6.18 4.04
CA VAL A 56 6.01 5.56 4.86
C VAL A 56 6.64 4.51 5.78
N LEU A 57 6.07 4.39 6.97
CA LEU A 57 6.43 3.39 7.96
C LEU A 57 5.20 2.55 8.26
N VAL A 58 5.27 1.26 7.99
CA VAL A 58 4.20 0.32 8.25
C VAL A 58 4.58 -0.57 9.42
N GLY A 59 3.70 -0.68 10.40
CA GLY A 59 3.78 -1.65 11.48
C GLY A 59 2.65 -2.66 11.37
N ILE A 60 2.96 -3.93 11.61
CA ILE A 60 1.99 -5.01 11.76
C ILE A 60 1.91 -5.36 13.24
N LYS A 61 0.70 -5.29 13.79
CA LYS A 61 0.37 -5.88 15.09
C LYS A 61 -0.57 -7.05 14.91
N VAL A 62 -0.32 -8.12 15.65
CA VAL A 62 -1.21 -9.30 15.67
C VAL A 62 -1.75 -9.47 17.08
N ASP A 63 -3.07 -9.44 17.21
CA ASP A 63 -3.79 -9.71 18.46
C ASP A 63 -4.74 -10.89 18.27
N MET A 64 -5.40 -11.31 19.35
CA MET A 64 -6.43 -12.32 19.33
C MET A 64 -7.78 -11.69 19.66
N GLY A 65 -8.82 -12.06 18.91
CA GLY A 65 -10.15 -11.51 19.08
C GLY A 65 -11.23 -12.40 18.48
N GLU A 66 -12.47 -11.92 18.54
CA GLU A 66 -13.60 -12.60 17.93
C GLU A 66 -13.62 -12.37 16.41
N PRO A 67 -13.95 -13.39 15.60
CA PRO A 67 -14.20 -13.19 14.18
C PRO A 67 -15.48 -12.38 13.95
N PHE A 68 -15.66 -11.87 12.73
CA PHE A 68 -16.94 -11.29 12.36
C PHE A 68 -18.05 -12.36 12.35
N PRO A 69 -19.28 -12.06 12.80
CA PRO A 69 -20.36 -13.05 12.89
C PRO A 69 -20.73 -13.72 11.57
N ASP A 70 -20.52 -13.03 10.45
CA ASP A 70 -20.78 -13.51 9.09
C ASP A 70 -19.61 -14.33 8.51
N LEU A 71 -18.42 -14.25 9.09
CA LEU A 71 -17.20 -14.96 8.66
C LEU A 71 -16.49 -15.64 9.85
N PRO A 72 -17.13 -16.60 10.54
CA PRO A 72 -16.60 -17.24 11.74
C PRO A 72 -15.36 -18.11 11.49
N ASP A 73 -15.10 -18.48 10.24
CA ASP A 73 -14.00 -19.33 9.78
C ASP A 73 -12.84 -18.53 9.17
N ARG A 74 -12.75 -17.23 9.48
CA ARG A 74 -11.69 -16.34 8.98
C ARG A 74 -11.15 -15.43 10.07
N GLY A 75 -9.84 -15.23 10.05
CA GLY A 75 -9.20 -14.14 10.78
C GLY A 75 -9.57 -12.77 10.24
N VAL A 76 -9.16 -11.74 10.98
CA VAL A 76 -9.50 -10.35 10.68
C VAL A 76 -8.25 -9.63 10.24
N ILE A 77 -8.37 -8.81 9.19
CA ILE A 77 -7.37 -7.81 8.80
C ILE A 77 -8.06 -6.46 8.85
N THR A 78 -7.37 -5.47 9.40
CA THR A 78 -7.77 -4.07 9.33
C THR A 78 -6.58 -3.22 8.91
N THR A 79 -6.83 -2.25 8.03
CA THR A 79 -5.81 -1.34 7.53
C THR A 79 -6.16 0.08 7.97
N ASN A 80 -5.21 0.77 8.59
CA ASN A 80 -5.33 2.17 8.97
C ASN A 80 -4.15 2.97 8.40
N VAL A 81 -4.42 4.21 8.03
CA VAL A 81 -3.41 5.14 7.51
C VAL A 81 -3.49 6.43 8.30
N GLU A 82 -2.38 6.80 8.92
CA GLU A 82 -2.20 8.03 9.66
C GLU A 82 -1.39 9.02 8.80
N LEU A 83 -2.04 10.11 8.42
CA LEU A 83 -1.42 11.25 7.76
C LEU A 83 -0.91 12.22 8.83
N VAL A 84 0.28 11.98 9.36
CA VAL A 84 0.80 12.82 10.45
C VAL A 84 1.22 14.21 9.94
N PRO A 85 0.95 15.30 10.68
CA PRO A 85 1.29 16.67 10.27
C PRO A 85 2.78 16.92 9.98
N LEU A 86 3.67 16.05 10.46
CA LEU A 86 5.10 16.10 10.12
C LEU A 86 5.36 15.84 8.63
N ALA A 87 4.54 15.01 7.99
CA ALA A 87 4.78 14.53 6.63
C ALA A 87 4.37 15.53 5.54
N SER A 88 3.44 16.43 5.83
CA SER A 88 3.03 17.49 4.91
C SER A 88 2.41 18.65 5.67
N PRO A 89 2.67 19.91 5.26
CA PRO A 89 1.94 21.06 5.81
C PRO A 89 0.44 21.04 5.50
N SER A 90 -0.02 20.20 4.57
CA SER A 90 -1.45 20.02 4.27
C SER A 90 -2.14 19.02 5.20
N PHE A 91 -1.41 18.29 6.03
CA PHE A 91 -1.99 17.29 6.94
C PHE A 91 -2.31 17.92 8.29
N GLU A 92 -3.58 17.89 8.67
CA GLU A 92 -4.06 18.40 9.95
C GLU A 92 -4.20 17.25 10.97
N PRO A 93 -3.96 17.51 12.27
CA PRO A 93 -4.19 16.51 13.30
C PRO A 93 -5.69 16.25 13.45
N GLY A 94 -6.07 14.99 13.61
CA GLY A 94 -7.47 14.63 13.78
C GLY A 94 -7.72 13.17 13.43
N PRO A 95 -8.99 12.74 13.41
CA PRO A 95 -9.34 11.46 12.80
C PRO A 95 -8.94 11.43 11.31
N PRO A 96 -8.76 10.23 10.73
CA PRO A 96 -8.47 10.09 9.31
C PRO A 96 -9.43 10.87 8.42
N ASP A 97 -8.88 11.70 7.53
CA ASP A 97 -9.63 12.43 6.51
C ASP A 97 -9.97 11.52 5.32
N GLU A 98 -10.61 12.08 4.29
CA GLU A 98 -10.98 11.32 3.09
C GLU A 98 -9.77 10.73 2.34
N ASN A 99 -8.62 11.40 2.38
CA ASN A 99 -7.38 10.94 1.74
C ASN A 99 -6.81 9.73 2.48
N ALA A 100 -6.72 9.81 3.81
CA ALA A 100 -6.30 8.71 4.66
C ALA A 100 -7.23 7.50 4.53
N ILE A 101 -8.55 7.74 4.54
CA ILE A 101 -9.56 6.70 4.38
C ILE A 101 -9.47 6.05 2.99
N GLU A 102 -9.28 6.82 1.92
CA GLU A 102 -9.08 6.28 0.57
C GLU A 102 -7.84 5.39 0.54
N LEU A 103 -6.68 5.91 0.99
CA LEU A 103 -5.42 5.17 1.04
C LEU A 103 -5.59 3.82 1.74
N ALA A 104 -6.14 3.84 2.97
CA ALA A 104 -6.37 2.65 3.76
C ALA A 104 -7.27 1.64 3.04
N ARG A 105 -8.40 2.09 2.48
CA ARG A 105 -9.37 1.21 1.83
C ARG A 105 -8.89 0.64 0.50
N VAL A 106 -8.09 1.37 -0.26
CA VAL A 106 -7.55 0.88 -1.54
C VAL A 106 -6.48 -0.17 -1.30
N VAL A 107 -5.60 0.08 -0.32
CA VAL A 107 -4.55 -0.86 0.09
C VAL A 107 -5.18 -2.11 0.71
N ASP A 108 -6.14 -1.96 1.63
CA ASP A 108 -6.89 -3.07 2.21
C ASP A 108 -7.54 -3.95 1.13
N ARG A 109 -8.22 -3.33 0.16
CA ARG A 109 -8.84 -4.05 -0.96
C ARG A 109 -7.81 -4.78 -1.81
N GLY A 110 -6.66 -4.15 -2.08
CA GLY A 110 -5.56 -4.79 -2.81
C GLY A 110 -5.07 -6.07 -2.14
N ILE A 111 -4.92 -6.06 -0.81
CA ILE A 111 -4.48 -7.18 0.02
C ILE A 111 -5.59 -8.23 0.19
N ARG A 112 -6.81 -7.80 0.51
CA ARG A 112 -7.96 -8.65 0.81
C ARG A 112 -8.50 -9.37 -0.42
N GLU A 113 -8.73 -8.65 -1.52
CA GLU A 113 -9.33 -9.23 -2.73
C GLU A 113 -8.32 -10.05 -3.54
N SER A 114 -7.03 -9.74 -3.44
CA SER A 114 -6.00 -10.67 -3.93
C SER A 114 -5.94 -11.93 -3.08
N GLN A 115 -6.53 -11.95 -1.88
CA GLN A 115 -6.37 -12.99 -0.87
C GLN A 115 -4.88 -13.22 -0.57
N ALA A 116 -4.13 -12.11 -0.42
CA ALA A 116 -2.70 -12.13 -0.13
C ALA A 116 -2.39 -12.87 1.17
N VAL A 117 -3.22 -12.66 2.19
CA VAL A 117 -3.14 -13.39 3.47
C VAL A 117 -4.23 -14.46 3.49
N GLU A 118 -3.86 -15.69 3.85
CA GLU A 118 -4.80 -16.79 4.03
C GLU A 118 -5.52 -16.64 5.38
N LEU A 119 -6.63 -15.90 5.38
CA LEU A 119 -7.42 -15.61 6.59
C LEU A 119 -7.93 -16.88 7.30
N GLU A 120 -8.16 -17.96 6.56
CA GLU A 120 -8.59 -19.24 7.10
C GLU A 120 -7.52 -19.88 8.01
N LYS A 121 -6.24 -19.58 7.78
CA LYS A 121 -5.12 -20.04 8.62
C LYS A 121 -4.90 -19.18 9.87
N LEU A 122 -5.65 -18.10 10.02
CA LEU A 122 -5.61 -17.23 11.20
C LEU A 122 -6.63 -17.63 12.26
N VAL A 123 -7.44 -18.66 12.02
CA VAL A 123 -8.44 -19.15 12.96
C VAL A 123 -7.78 -20.03 14.02
N ILE A 124 -8.06 -19.74 15.30
CA ILE A 124 -7.62 -20.57 16.43
C ILE A 124 -8.78 -21.47 16.87
N VAL A 125 -9.95 -20.87 17.12
CA VAL A 125 -11.21 -21.55 17.43
C VAL A 125 -12.30 -20.98 16.53
N PRO A 126 -12.86 -21.76 15.58
CA PRO A 126 -13.90 -21.29 14.67
C PRO A 126 -15.07 -20.64 15.41
N GLY A 127 -15.44 -19.42 14.99
CA GLY A 127 -16.56 -18.65 15.55
C GLY A 127 -16.33 -18.05 16.94
N LYS A 128 -15.15 -18.22 17.54
CA LYS A 128 -14.85 -17.72 18.88
C LYS A 128 -13.56 -16.92 18.96
N LEU A 129 -12.48 -17.45 18.39
CA LEU A 129 -11.14 -16.88 18.58
C LEU A 129 -10.33 -16.98 17.29
N VAL A 130 -9.89 -15.84 16.79
CA VAL A 130 -9.06 -15.73 15.59
C VAL A 130 -7.95 -14.72 15.82
N ARG A 131 -6.91 -14.77 15.00
CA ARG A 131 -5.92 -13.70 14.93
C ARG A 131 -6.51 -12.50 14.19
N VAL A 132 -6.27 -11.32 14.76
CA VAL A 132 -6.61 -10.01 14.21
C VAL A 132 -5.33 -9.31 13.85
N VAL A 133 -5.14 -9.00 12.57
CA VAL A 133 -3.95 -8.37 12.02
C VAL A 133 -4.26 -6.90 11.75
N PHE A 134 -3.53 -6.02 12.42
CA PHE A 134 -3.59 -4.58 12.24
C PHE A 134 -2.44 -4.15 11.34
N ILE A 135 -2.78 -3.51 10.22
CA ILE A 135 -1.84 -2.89 9.29
C ILE A 135 -1.91 -1.39 9.54
N ASP A 136 -0.97 -0.87 10.32
CA ASP A 136 -0.90 0.54 10.67
C ASP A 136 0.17 1.25 9.85
N VAL A 137 -0.25 2.19 9.01
CA VAL A 137 0.63 2.97 8.14
C VAL A 137 0.79 4.37 8.72
N HIS A 138 2.03 4.78 8.94
CA HIS A 138 2.39 6.15 9.27
C HIS A 138 3.12 6.78 8.10
N VAL A 139 2.52 7.79 7.48
CA VAL A 139 3.19 8.56 6.42
C VAL A 139 4.19 9.50 7.09
N LEU A 140 5.48 9.39 6.78
CA LEU A 140 6.55 10.18 7.40
C LEU A 140 6.92 11.42 6.58
N ASP A 141 6.81 11.32 5.26
CA ASP A 141 7.12 12.40 4.31
C ASP A 141 6.26 12.21 3.05
N HIS A 142 5.59 13.26 2.60
CA HIS A 142 4.69 13.23 1.44
C HIS A 142 5.25 14.06 0.29
N ASP A 143 5.89 13.36 -0.67
CA ASP A 143 6.38 13.92 -1.93
C ASP A 143 5.69 13.26 -3.13
N GLY A 144 4.42 12.87 -2.97
CA GLY A 144 3.60 12.21 -4.01
C GLY A 144 3.68 10.68 -4.07
N ASN A 145 2.65 10.07 -4.66
CA ASN A 145 2.43 8.64 -4.80
C ASN A 145 2.39 7.83 -3.48
N LEU A 146 1.55 8.29 -2.55
CA LEU A 146 1.34 7.60 -1.27
C LEU A 146 0.69 6.22 -1.41
N LEU A 147 -0.13 5.99 -2.46
CA LEU A 147 -0.80 4.71 -2.68
C LEU A 147 0.21 3.59 -2.92
N ASP A 148 1.18 3.82 -3.80
CA ASP A 148 2.18 2.81 -4.13
C ASP A 148 3.12 2.58 -2.94
N ALA A 149 3.64 3.65 -2.34
CA ALA A 149 4.51 3.56 -1.17
C ALA A 149 3.84 2.80 -0.01
N THR A 150 2.57 3.11 0.27
CA THR A 150 1.79 2.45 1.32
C THR A 150 1.52 0.99 1.01
N GLY A 151 1.10 0.68 -0.22
CA GLY A 151 0.82 -0.71 -0.60
C GLY A 151 2.07 -1.59 -0.60
N ILE A 152 3.19 -1.06 -1.11
CA ILE A 152 4.50 -1.72 -1.04
C ILE A 152 4.92 -1.94 0.42
N GLY A 153 4.79 -0.92 1.27
CA GLY A 153 5.11 -1.01 2.69
C GLY A 153 4.23 -2.04 3.41
N ALA A 154 2.93 -2.05 3.12
CA ALA A 154 1.99 -3.00 3.71
C ALA A 154 2.35 -4.44 3.38
N ILE A 155 2.58 -4.75 2.10
CA ILE A 155 2.92 -6.12 1.71
C ILE A 155 4.31 -6.55 2.17
N ALA A 156 5.30 -5.64 2.18
CA ALA A 156 6.63 -5.91 2.72
C ALA A 156 6.57 -6.21 4.22
N ALA A 157 5.81 -5.41 4.98
CA ALA A 157 5.63 -5.59 6.41
C ALA A 157 4.91 -6.91 6.72
N LEU A 158 3.85 -7.24 5.98
CA LEU A 158 3.14 -8.52 6.11
C LEU A 158 4.06 -9.72 5.84
N LEU A 159 4.91 -9.66 4.81
CA LEU A 159 5.87 -10.72 4.48
C LEU A 159 6.96 -10.88 5.56
N SER A 160 7.35 -9.78 6.21
CA SER A 160 8.31 -9.80 7.31
C SER A 160 7.72 -10.25 8.66
N THR A 161 6.39 -10.38 8.75
CA THR A 161 5.68 -10.57 10.01
C THR A 161 5.92 -11.97 10.59
N LYS A 162 6.38 -12.01 11.84
CA LYS A 162 6.50 -13.21 12.68
C LYS A 162 5.61 -13.07 13.90
N MET A 163 4.71 -14.03 14.09
CA MET A 163 3.76 -14.05 15.20
C MET A 163 4.04 -15.25 16.10
N PRO A 164 3.86 -15.14 17.42
CA PRO A 164 4.04 -16.29 18.30
C PRO A 164 2.98 -17.35 17.98
N LYS A 165 3.35 -18.62 18.07
CA LYS A 165 2.42 -19.74 17.96
C LYS A 165 1.49 -19.75 19.16
N VAL A 166 0.26 -20.15 18.91
CA VAL A 166 -0.79 -20.16 19.92
C VAL A 166 -1.41 -21.56 19.96
N VAL A 167 -1.58 -22.09 21.17
CA VAL A 167 -2.30 -23.34 21.42
C VAL A 167 -3.52 -23.04 22.27
N TYR A 168 -4.67 -23.55 21.84
CA TYR A 168 -5.90 -23.43 22.59
C TYR A 168 -6.19 -24.73 23.35
N ASN A 169 -6.45 -24.63 24.65
CA ASN A 169 -6.80 -25.76 25.49
C ASN A 169 -8.33 -25.84 25.65
N GLU A 170 -8.94 -26.84 24.99
CA GLU A 170 -10.40 -27.04 25.02
C GLU A 170 -10.94 -27.38 26.42
N GLU A 171 -10.12 -27.93 27.32
CA GLU A 171 -10.55 -28.32 28.67
C GLU A 171 -10.59 -27.14 29.64
N THR A 172 -9.66 -26.19 29.50
CA THR A 172 -9.55 -25.02 30.40
C THR A 172 -10.13 -23.74 29.79
N ASP A 173 -10.44 -23.74 28.49
CA ASP A 173 -10.83 -22.57 27.71
C ASP A 173 -9.77 -21.44 27.73
N GLU A 174 -8.50 -21.84 27.86
CA GLU A 174 -7.36 -20.91 27.95
C GLU A 174 -6.50 -20.97 26.68
N VAL A 175 -5.83 -19.85 26.41
CA VAL A 175 -4.96 -19.65 25.26
C VAL A 175 -3.52 -19.56 25.74
N GLU A 176 -2.69 -20.50 25.32
CA GLU A 176 -1.27 -20.53 25.63
C GLU A 176 -0.46 -19.97 24.46
N VAL A 177 0.29 -18.89 24.72
CA VAL A 177 1.22 -18.30 23.76
C VAL A 177 2.59 -18.96 23.94
N LEU A 178 3.11 -19.54 22.87
CA LEU A 178 4.41 -20.23 22.86
C LEU A 178 5.56 -19.28 22.52
N ASP A 179 6.77 -19.65 22.93
CA ASP A 179 8.01 -18.94 22.56
C ASP A 179 8.45 -19.19 21.09
N GLU A 180 7.79 -20.13 20.40
CA GLU A 180 8.04 -20.39 18.98
C GLU A 180 7.26 -19.41 18.10
N TYR A 181 7.92 -18.84 17.09
CA TYR A 181 7.29 -17.92 16.14
C TYR A 181 7.02 -18.61 14.80
N GLU A 182 5.93 -18.20 14.15
CA GLU A 182 5.57 -18.60 12.80
C GLU A 182 5.37 -17.36 11.90
N PRO A 183 5.67 -17.44 10.60
CA PRO A 183 5.40 -16.36 9.68
C PRO A 183 3.88 -16.20 9.47
N LEU A 184 3.45 -14.98 9.17
CA LEU A 184 2.09 -14.74 8.69
C LEU A 184 1.88 -15.50 7.36
N PRO A 185 0.74 -16.17 7.14
CA PRO A 185 0.49 -16.96 5.92
C PRO A 185 0.18 -16.06 4.73
N VAL A 186 1.20 -15.38 4.22
CA VAL A 186 1.15 -14.54 3.01
C VAL A 186 1.49 -15.40 1.80
N ARG A 187 0.55 -15.52 0.86
CA ARG A 187 0.69 -16.36 -0.34
C ARG A 187 0.78 -15.60 -1.66
N ARG A 188 0.36 -14.34 -1.69
CA ARG A 188 0.41 -13.47 -2.88
C ARG A 188 0.98 -12.12 -2.53
N VAL A 189 1.57 -11.45 -3.51
CA VAL A 189 2.24 -10.16 -3.32
C VAL A 189 1.61 -9.12 -4.28
N PRO A 190 0.42 -8.60 -3.93
CA PRO A 190 -0.22 -7.54 -4.69
C PRO A 190 0.59 -6.24 -4.60
N ILE A 191 0.87 -5.62 -5.74
CA ILE A 191 1.57 -4.33 -5.81
C ILE A 191 0.69 -3.31 -6.52
N PRO A 192 0.35 -2.18 -5.88
CA PRO A 192 -0.29 -1.05 -6.55
C PRO A 192 0.70 -0.32 -7.46
N VAL A 193 0.18 0.09 -8.63
CA VAL A 193 0.85 1.00 -9.55
C VAL A 193 -0.09 2.16 -9.84
N THR A 194 0.36 3.37 -9.53
CA THR A 194 -0.42 4.60 -9.67
C THR A 194 0.02 5.40 -10.88
N PHE A 195 -0.98 5.86 -11.64
CA PHE A 195 -0.82 6.72 -12.80
C PHE A 195 -1.50 8.07 -12.56
N ALA A 196 -0.79 9.16 -12.77
CA ALA A 196 -1.37 10.50 -12.90
C ALA A 196 -1.65 10.84 -14.36
N LYS A 197 -2.83 11.39 -14.62
CA LYS A 197 -3.18 11.95 -15.91
C LYS A 197 -2.94 13.45 -15.91
N ILE A 198 -2.09 13.94 -16.82
CA ILE A 198 -1.81 15.36 -17.00
C ILE A 198 -1.98 15.71 -18.48
N GLY A 199 -3.11 16.33 -18.81
CA GLY A 199 -3.53 16.56 -20.19
C GLY A 199 -3.83 15.25 -20.93
N GLN A 200 -2.98 14.91 -21.91
CA GLN A 200 -3.08 13.67 -22.69
C GLN A 200 -2.06 12.60 -22.27
N ASN A 201 -1.22 12.90 -21.27
CA ASN A 201 -0.14 12.01 -20.85
C ASN A 201 -0.54 11.26 -19.59
N LEU A 202 -0.10 10.00 -19.49
CA LEU A 202 -0.16 9.19 -18.29
C LEU A 202 1.24 9.00 -17.74
N LEU A 203 1.43 9.35 -16.48
CA LEU A 203 2.71 9.27 -15.77
C LEU A 203 2.61 8.25 -14.66
N VAL A 204 3.53 7.30 -14.64
CA VAL A 204 3.73 6.39 -13.51
C VAL A 204 4.47 7.11 -12.40
N ASP A 205 4.06 6.87 -11.17
CA ASP A 205 4.70 7.41 -9.97
C ASP A 205 4.83 8.95 -9.97
N PRO A 206 3.70 9.66 -9.84
CA PRO A 206 3.71 11.12 -9.79
C PRO A 206 4.42 11.62 -8.52
N ASN A 207 5.30 12.61 -8.68
CA ASN A 207 5.80 13.37 -7.54
C ASN A 207 4.75 14.39 -7.06
N LEU A 208 5.00 15.09 -5.95
CA LEU A 208 4.03 16.04 -5.39
C LEU A 208 3.66 17.15 -6.37
N ASP A 209 4.64 17.71 -7.09
CA ASP A 209 4.40 18.75 -8.10
C ASP A 209 3.47 18.26 -9.22
N GLU A 210 3.64 17.01 -9.67
CA GLU A 210 2.78 16.36 -10.67
C GLU A 210 1.39 16.07 -10.12
N GLU A 211 1.25 15.61 -8.87
CA GLU A 211 -0.03 15.40 -8.20
C GLU A 211 -0.81 16.71 -8.03
N MET A 212 -0.14 17.80 -7.70
CA MET A 212 -0.76 19.11 -7.53
C MET A 212 -1.37 19.66 -8.84
N VAL A 213 -0.89 19.20 -10.00
CA VAL A 213 -1.34 19.68 -11.31
C VAL A 213 -2.06 18.62 -12.13
N MET A 214 -2.26 17.41 -11.62
CA MET A 214 -2.91 16.35 -12.37
C MET A 214 -4.40 16.61 -12.58
N ASP A 215 -4.94 16.08 -13.67
CA ASP A 215 -6.37 16.09 -13.95
C ASP A 215 -7.10 15.01 -13.15
N GLY A 216 -6.44 13.87 -12.94
CA GLY A 216 -6.93 12.75 -12.14
C GLY A 216 -5.88 11.66 -12.01
N ARG A 217 -6.11 10.67 -11.13
CA ARG A 217 -5.24 9.50 -10.99
C ARG A 217 -6.00 8.18 -11.10
N ILE A 218 -5.31 7.13 -11.51
CA ILE A 218 -5.81 5.75 -11.48
C ILE A 218 -4.76 4.84 -10.86
N THR A 219 -5.16 4.02 -9.90
CA THR A 219 -4.31 3.05 -9.22
C THR A 219 -4.80 1.65 -9.53
N ILE A 220 -3.88 0.78 -9.93
CA ILE A 220 -4.18 -0.60 -10.31
C ILE A 220 -3.27 -1.51 -9.50
N THR A 221 -3.87 -2.40 -8.72
CA THR A 221 -3.14 -3.37 -7.90
C THR A 221 -3.15 -4.73 -8.57
N THR A 222 -1.98 -5.33 -8.77
CA THR A 222 -1.86 -6.64 -9.43
C THR A 222 -0.99 -7.62 -8.64
N ASP A 223 -1.38 -8.90 -8.64
CA ASP A 223 -0.63 -10.00 -8.02
C ASP A 223 0.36 -10.66 -9.00
N GLU A 224 1.11 -11.66 -8.53
CA GLU A 224 2.12 -12.36 -9.32
C GLU A 224 1.60 -13.17 -10.50
N ASN A 225 0.29 -13.41 -10.55
CA ASN A 225 -0.38 -14.07 -11.66
C ASN A 225 -0.93 -13.06 -12.68
N ALA A 226 -0.55 -11.79 -12.57
CA ALA A 226 -1.10 -10.67 -13.33
C ALA A 226 -2.62 -10.48 -13.13
N MET A 227 -3.16 -10.96 -12.00
CA MET A 227 -4.56 -10.76 -11.66
C MET A 227 -4.73 -9.41 -10.98
N ILE A 228 -5.73 -8.65 -11.41
CA ILE A 228 -6.07 -7.35 -10.83
C ILE A 228 -6.92 -7.57 -9.58
N SER A 229 -6.45 -7.10 -8.42
CA SER A 229 -7.20 -7.18 -7.16
C SER A 229 -7.95 -5.90 -6.82
N SER A 230 -7.45 -4.74 -7.25
CA SER A 230 -8.16 -3.47 -7.07
C SER A 230 -7.84 -2.49 -8.20
N VAL A 231 -8.85 -1.69 -8.55
CA VAL A 231 -8.71 -0.51 -9.41
C VAL A 231 -9.43 0.63 -8.73
N GLN A 232 -8.75 1.77 -8.58
CA GLN A 232 -9.32 2.98 -8.01
C GLN A 232 -8.96 4.17 -8.89
N LYS A 233 -9.98 4.79 -9.50
CA LYS A 233 -9.84 6.13 -10.08
C LYS A 233 -10.17 7.14 -8.99
N SER A 234 -9.25 8.06 -8.74
CA SER A 234 -9.38 9.10 -7.71
C SER A 234 -9.25 10.49 -8.35
N GLU A 235 -9.44 11.52 -7.52
CA GLU A 235 -9.44 12.92 -7.94
C GLU A 235 -10.48 13.24 -9.02
N SER A 236 -10.38 14.45 -9.58
CA SER A 236 -11.20 14.91 -10.68
C SER A 236 -10.80 14.25 -12.02
N GLY A 237 -11.31 14.76 -13.14
CA GLY A 237 -10.91 14.31 -14.47
C GLY A 237 -11.49 12.96 -14.90
N SER A 238 -11.10 12.51 -16.10
CA SER A 238 -11.63 11.31 -16.74
C SER A 238 -10.56 10.56 -17.51
N PHE A 239 -10.74 9.25 -17.62
CA PHE A 239 -9.87 8.37 -18.39
C PHE A 239 -10.65 7.78 -19.57
N LYS A 240 -10.01 7.74 -20.74
CA LYS A 240 -10.51 6.98 -21.89
C LYS A 240 -10.32 5.50 -21.64
N LEU A 241 -11.11 4.65 -22.28
CA LEU A 241 -10.94 3.21 -22.17
C LEU A 241 -9.53 2.75 -22.61
N GLU A 242 -9.01 3.33 -23.70
CA GLU A 242 -7.65 3.05 -24.20
C GLU A 242 -6.56 3.41 -23.17
N GLU A 243 -6.75 4.53 -22.46
CA GLU A 243 -5.85 4.97 -21.37
C GLU A 243 -5.90 3.99 -20.19
N VAL A 244 -7.07 3.47 -19.84
CA VAL A 244 -7.23 2.46 -18.79
C VAL A 244 -6.56 1.14 -19.21
N MET A 245 -6.76 0.68 -20.44
CA MET A 245 -6.11 -0.54 -20.94
C MET A 245 -4.58 -0.41 -20.94
N TYR A 246 -4.07 0.73 -21.37
CA TYR A 246 -2.65 1.05 -21.28
C TYR A 246 -2.13 1.04 -19.84
N ALA A 247 -2.88 1.63 -18.90
CA ALA A 247 -2.53 1.64 -17.49
C ALA A 247 -2.49 0.21 -16.91
N VAL A 248 -3.43 -0.66 -17.28
CA VAL A 248 -3.43 -2.07 -16.85
C VAL A 248 -2.19 -2.80 -17.36
N ASP A 249 -1.90 -2.72 -18.66
CA ASP A 249 -0.74 -3.41 -19.26
C ASP A 249 0.59 -2.93 -18.66
N THR A 250 0.68 -1.63 -18.37
CA THR A 250 1.85 -1.03 -17.75
C THR A 250 1.95 -1.40 -16.27
N ALA A 251 0.82 -1.43 -15.56
CA ALA A 251 0.76 -1.81 -14.15
C ALA A 251 1.27 -3.23 -13.94
N ILE A 252 0.87 -4.19 -14.78
CA ILE A 252 1.33 -5.58 -14.69
C ILE A 252 2.86 -5.66 -14.80
N LYS A 253 3.46 -4.92 -15.74
CA LYS A 253 4.92 -4.90 -15.94
C LYS A 253 5.63 -4.27 -14.73
N LYS A 254 5.18 -3.08 -14.31
CA LYS A 254 5.81 -2.33 -13.21
C LYS A 254 5.64 -3.02 -11.87
N ALA A 255 4.46 -3.60 -11.60
CA ALA A 255 4.22 -4.40 -10.42
C ALA A 255 5.15 -5.61 -10.33
N ALA A 256 5.47 -6.26 -11.45
CA ALA A 256 6.44 -7.36 -11.47
C ALA A 256 7.85 -6.90 -11.06
N GLU A 257 8.35 -5.79 -11.65
CA GLU A 257 9.65 -5.19 -11.31
C GLU A 257 9.71 -4.78 -9.82
N LEU A 258 8.66 -4.14 -9.31
CA LEU A 258 8.57 -3.70 -7.91
C LEU A 258 8.48 -4.88 -6.95
N ARG A 259 7.74 -5.93 -7.31
CA ARG A 259 7.61 -7.15 -6.50
C ARG A 259 8.94 -7.84 -6.29
N GLU A 260 9.80 -7.89 -7.31
CA GLU A 260 11.15 -8.43 -7.17
C GLU A 260 11.93 -7.67 -6.09
N LYS A 261 11.90 -6.33 -6.10
CA LYS A 261 12.53 -5.50 -5.06
C LYS A 261 11.95 -5.74 -3.66
N VAL A 262 10.63 -5.91 -3.54
CA VAL A 262 10.00 -6.27 -2.25
C VAL A 262 10.53 -7.61 -1.73
N LEU A 263 10.54 -8.63 -2.59
CA LEU A 263 11.00 -9.97 -2.22
C LEU A 263 12.50 -10.01 -1.90
N GLU A 264 13.31 -9.22 -2.60
CA GLU A 264 14.74 -9.06 -2.30
C GLU A 264 14.95 -8.41 -0.93
N ALA A 265 14.22 -7.34 -0.62
CA ALA A 265 14.31 -6.67 0.68
C ALA A 265 13.93 -7.59 1.84
N VAL A 266 12.89 -8.41 1.67
CA VAL A 266 12.46 -9.40 2.69
C VAL A 266 13.47 -10.54 2.86
N LYS A 267 14.17 -10.94 1.78
CA LYS A 267 15.17 -12.03 1.83
C LYS A 267 16.55 -11.60 2.33
N ALA A 268 16.85 -10.32 2.29
CA ALA A 268 18.15 -9.77 2.68
C ALA A 268 18.36 -9.75 4.21
N GLU A 269 17.35 -10.12 4.97
CA GLU A 269 17.32 -10.21 6.44
C GLU A 269 17.26 -11.66 6.93
#